data_AF-A0A3C2CUF6-F1
#
_entry.id   AF-A0A3C2CUF6-F1
#
_cell.length_a   1.000
_cell.length_b   1.000
_cell.length_c   1.000
_cell.angle_alpha   90.00
_cell.angle_beta   90.00
_cell.angle_gamma   90.00
#
_symmetry.space_group_name_H-M   'P 1'
#
loop_
_entity.id
_entity.type
_entity.pdbx_description
1 polymer ?
#
loop_
_entity_poly.entity_id
_entity_poly.type
_entity_poly.pdbx_seq_one_letter_code
_entity_poly.pdbx_strand_id
1 'polypeptide(L)' 'MITLKTLDDALLLTAYEKAVNLNLSAEFLGILESEISNRGLVIIS' A
#
# COMPACT_ATOMS: atom_id res chain seq x y z
N MET A 1 -7.91 13.11 3.97
CA MET A 1 -7.21 11.96 4.57
C MET A 1 -7.79 10.70 3.95
N ILE A 2 -7.02 9.94 3.16
CA ILE A 2 -7.50 8.71 2.52
C ILE A 2 -7.47 7.60 3.58
N THR A 3 -8.58 6.89 3.78
CA THR A 3 -8.66 5.75 4.71
C THR A 3 -8.65 4.44 3.92
N LEU A 4 -7.58 3.66 4.05
CA LEU A 4 -7.43 2.36 3.38
C LEU A 4 -7.97 1.19 4.21
N LYS A 5 -8.50 1.45 5.42
CA LYS A 5 -8.98 0.45 6.38
C LYS A 5 -10.00 -0.56 5.82
N THR A 6 -10.65 -0.24 4.71
CA THR A 6 -11.67 -1.09 4.06
C THR A 6 -11.12 -1.89 2.88
N LEU A 7 -9.88 -1.65 2.43
CA LEU A 7 -9.25 -2.50 1.44
C LEU A 7 -8.98 -3.88 2.04
N ASP A 8 -9.23 -4.93 1.26
CA ASP A 8 -8.72 -6.26 1.55
C ASP A 8 -7.18 -6.28 1.50
N ASP A 9 -6.55 -7.16 2.27
CA ASP A 9 -5.08 -7.24 2.37
C ASP A 9 -4.42 -7.57 1.03
N ALA A 10 -5.01 -8.48 0.23
CA ALA A 10 -4.47 -8.82 -1.09
C ALA A 10 -4.59 -7.63 -2.06
N LEU A 11 -5.68 -6.87 -1.94
CA LEU A 11 -5.89 -5.67 -2.76
C LEU A 11 -4.92 -4.54 -2.36
N LEU A 12 -4.61 -4.41 -1.07
CA LEU A 12 -3.65 -3.43 -0.56
C LEU A 12 -2.23 -3.73 -1.06
N LEU A 13 -1.79 -4.98 -0.99
CA LEU A 13 -0.50 -5.41 -1.53
C LEU A 13 -0.42 -5.22 -3.05
N THR A 14 -1.46 -5.63 -3.78
CA THR A 14 -1.53 -5.42 -5.24
C THR A 14 -1.50 -3.94 -5.61
N ALA A 15 -2.16 -3.08 -4.82
CA ALA A 15 -2.15 -1.63 -5.03
C ALA A 15 -0.75 -1.04 -4.83
N TYR A 16 -0.01 -1.52 -3.82
CA TYR A 16 1.38 -1.13 -3.59
C TYR A 16 2.28 -1.52 -4.76
N GLU A 17 2.25 -2.78 -5.19
CA GLU A 17 3.06 -3.25 -6.33
C GLU A 17 2.76 -2.44 -7.61
N LYS A 18 1.48 -2.17 -7.89
CA LYS A 18 1.09 -1.35 -9.04
C LYS A 18 1.57 0.10 -8.90
N ALA A 19 1.49 0.67 -7.71
CA ALA A 19 1.94 2.03 -7.45
C ALA A 19 3.46 2.19 -7.66
N VAL A 20 4.24 1.19 -7.24
CA VAL A 20 5.69 1.13 -7.49
C VAL A 20 5.97 1.03 -8.98
N ASN A 21 5.31 0.10 -9.68
CA ASN A 21 5.50 -0.11 -11.13
C ASN A 21 5.10 1.11 -11.98
N LEU A 22 4.11 1.87 -11.53
CA LEU A 22 3.67 3.12 -12.18
C LEU A 22 4.50 4.33 -11.77
N ASN A 23 5.50 4.15 -10.90
CA ASN A 23 6.35 5.22 -10.37
C ASN A 23 5.52 6.38 -9.78
N LEU A 24 4.49 6.04 -8.98
CA LEU A 24 3.65 7.02 -8.31
C LEU A 24 4.45 7.78 -7.24
N SER A 25 3.87 8.87 -6.72
CA SER A 25 4.56 9.73 -5.76
C SER A 25 4.97 8.97 -4.50
N ALA A 26 6.14 9.31 -3.96
CA ALA A 26 6.62 8.75 -2.70
C ALA A 26 5.66 9.01 -1.53
N GLU A 27 4.93 10.13 -1.56
CA GLU A 27 3.87 10.42 -0.59
C GLU A 27 2.74 9.38 -0.66
N PHE A 28 2.30 9.00 -1.87
CA PHE A 28 1.27 7.99 -2.04
C PHE A 28 1.74 6.60 -1.63
N LEU A 29 2.99 6.24 -1.98
CA LEU A 29 3.60 5.00 -1.53
C LEU A 29 3.69 4.93 0.00
N GLY A 30 4.06 6.04 0.66
CA GLY A 30 4.11 6.11 2.13
C GLY A 30 2.75 5.89 2.81
N ILE A 31 1.64 6.27 2.17
CA ILE A 31 0.28 5.97 2.67
C ILE A 31 0.03 4.45 2.64
N LEU A 32 0.41 3.78 1.54
CA LEU A 32 0.25 2.33 1.40
C LEU A 32 1.16 1.57 2.36
N GLU A 33 2.43 1.95 2.47
CA GLU A 33 3.41 1.33 3.37
C GLU A 33 2.99 1.45 4.84
N SER A 34 2.49 2.62 5.24
CA SER A 34 1.96 2.84 6.58
C SER A 34 0.79 1.89 6.89
N GLU A 35 -0.15 1.74 5.97
CA GLU A 35 -1.28 0.81 6.15
C GLU A 35 -0.84 -0.66 6.17
N ILE A 36 0.08 -1.07 5.28
CA ILE A 36 0.65 -2.42 5.24
C ILE A 36 1.33 -2.75 6.57
N SER A 37 2.15 -1.82 7.08
CA SER A 37 2.84 -1.95 8.37
C SER A 37 1.86 -2.02 9.55
N ASN A 38 0.82 -1.18 9.55
CA ASN A 38 -0.23 -1.20 10.58
C ASN A 38 -0.98 -2.53 10.66
N ARG A 39 -1.05 -3.26 9.54
CA ARG A 39 -1.69 -4.59 9.46
C ARG A 39 -0.73 -5.75 9.71
N GLY A 40 0.57 -5.49 9.88
CA GLY A 40 1.59 -6.53 10.02
C GLY A 40 1.79 -7.35 8.74
N LEU A 41 1.43 -6.79 7.58
CA LEU A 41 1.63 -7.44 6.29
C LEU A 41 3.09 -7.26 5.84
N VAL A 42 3.61 -8.26 5.13
CA VAL A 42 4.97 -8.20 4.56
C VAL A 42 4.86 -7.79 3.09
N ILE A 43 5.62 -6.76 2.72
CA ILE A 43 5.83 -6.40 1.31
C ILE A 43 6.74 -7.48 0.73
N ILE A 44 6.19 -8.32 -0.15
CA ILE A 44 6.95 -9.33 -0.87
C ILE A 44 7.31 -8.68 -2.20
N SER A 45 8.58 -8.28 -2.33
CA SER A 45 9.16 -7.66 -3.54
C SER A 45 9.41 -8.68 -4.65
#